data_AF-A0A1T4VP61-F1
#
_entry.id   AF-A0A1T4VP61-F1
#
_cell.length_a   1.000
_cell.length_b   1.000
_cell.length_c   1.000
_cell.angle_alpha   90.00
_cell.angle_beta   90.00
_cell.angle_gamma   90.00
#
_symmetry.space_group_name_H-M   'P 1'
#
loop_
_entity.id
_entity.type
_entity.pdbx_description
1 polymer ?
#
loop_
_entity_poly.entity_id
_entity_poly.type
_entity_poly.pdbx_seq_one_letter_code
_entity_poly.pdbx_strand_id
1 'polypeptide(L)'
;MANVSNQLDWMNKHLVLLQYKTVNEAVEQEMFPATTDLLELAEKYPNSEDFLHELENRKEYKDACSFLAYNLHHRAAVWWSYICVIDLLKELKKAPAKPRDIDDIGKPKPFNLPDWAKKPEGLDQPYDVDKKLAEFRDYKDKAFAAHQERLKNIDPEIRKSCEEAIEIVMQEVRQKHGGKDLFDLLNLACEKVVRDHNQDFVIDVANSPITKAKKELQDKIEASRKETIETIKAALPKVDLKAKLKNKRSALDSVYSYIVSPDEDNANNCIKIGNKGPDTPEGLLALVAFWSFGDLAPKGTVVVKTPAGLLGNGINSLLLMLALAPGGEKKLKERYETYFKLGYDVAAGKNNWSKSIEEGKAPHAELNLYENLEEEAAVSKDEPTQTQSTSPNGNAQSSAPAKPIINRFK
;
A
#
# COMPACT_ATOMS: atom_id res chain seq x y z
N MET A 1 -16.86 -5.17 -54.75
CA MET A 1 -16.14 -4.00 -54.21
C MET A 1 -15.77 -4.27 -52.76
N ALA A 2 -14.75 -5.10 -52.52
CA ALA A 2 -14.28 -5.43 -51.18
C ALA A 2 -12.88 -4.81 -50.98
N ASN A 3 -12.74 -4.05 -49.89
CA ASN A 3 -11.50 -3.73 -49.17
C ASN A 3 -10.27 -3.26 -49.98
N VAL A 4 -10.29 -2.00 -50.43
CA VAL A 4 -9.05 -1.24 -50.71
C VAL A 4 -8.52 -0.54 -49.45
N SER A 5 -9.30 -0.48 -48.36
CA SER A 5 -8.93 0.19 -47.09
C SER A 5 -7.83 -0.54 -46.31
N ASN A 6 -7.71 -1.87 -46.39
CA ASN A 6 -6.69 -2.63 -45.64
C ASN A 6 -5.29 -2.56 -46.26
N GLN A 7 -5.16 -2.14 -47.52
CA GLN A 7 -3.87 -2.05 -48.20
C GLN A 7 -3.11 -0.75 -47.87
N LEU A 8 -3.57 0.06 -46.93
CA LEU A 8 -2.89 1.27 -46.46
C LEU A 8 -2.62 1.28 -44.95
N ASP A 9 -3.14 0.31 -44.20
CA ASP A 9 -2.87 0.19 -42.76
C ASP A 9 -1.40 -0.12 -42.45
N TRP A 10 -0.67 -0.74 -43.38
CA TRP A 10 0.77 -1.00 -43.23
C TRP A 10 1.61 0.29 -43.33
N MET A 11 1.18 1.29 -44.11
CA MET A 11 1.86 2.60 -44.18
C MET A 11 1.73 3.39 -42.88
N ASN A 12 0.67 3.15 -42.08
CA ASN A 12 0.40 3.83 -40.82
C ASN A 12 1.11 3.22 -39.59
N LYS A 13 1.98 2.21 -39.82
CA LYS A 13 2.77 1.53 -38.78
C LYS A 13 4.27 1.82 -38.85
N HIS A 14 4.73 2.58 -39.84
CA HIS A 14 6.14 2.96 -39.92
C HIS A 14 6.51 3.91 -38.78
N LEU A 15 7.61 3.59 -38.10
CA LEU A 15 8.15 4.37 -37.00
C LEU A 15 9.19 5.35 -37.56
N VAL A 16 8.71 6.53 -37.93
CA VAL A 16 9.50 7.56 -38.65
C VAL A 16 10.54 8.24 -37.76
N LEU A 17 10.35 8.23 -36.45
CA LEU A 17 11.20 8.97 -35.50
C LEU A 17 12.25 8.10 -34.78
N LEU A 18 12.52 6.90 -35.29
CA LEU A 18 13.65 6.10 -34.82
C LEU A 18 14.97 6.59 -35.45
N GLN A 19 16.02 6.69 -34.65
CA GLN A 19 17.35 7.11 -35.08
C GLN A 19 18.05 6.01 -35.88
N TYR A 20 17.93 4.78 -35.40
CA TYR A 20 18.63 3.62 -35.94
C TYR A 20 17.66 2.60 -36.49
N LYS A 21 17.99 2.11 -37.69
CA LYS A 21 17.15 1.16 -38.41
C LYS A 21 17.25 -0.23 -37.82
N THR A 22 18.40 -0.57 -37.24
CA THR A 22 18.65 -1.88 -36.65
C THR A 22 18.93 -1.79 -35.15
N VAL A 23 18.67 -2.88 -34.43
CA VAL A 23 18.96 -2.97 -32.99
C VAL A 23 20.46 -2.90 -32.73
N ASN A 24 21.29 -3.50 -33.60
CA ASN A 24 22.75 -3.49 -33.46
C ASN A 24 23.33 -2.08 -33.55
N GLU A 25 22.82 -1.24 -34.45
CA GLU A 25 23.21 0.17 -34.52
C GLU A 25 22.91 0.90 -33.19
N ALA A 26 21.75 0.66 -32.58
CA ALA A 26 21.42 1.26 -31.28
C ALA A 26 22.34 0.75 -30.14
N VAL A 27 22.75 -0.53 -30.18
CA VAL A 27 23.72 -1.10 -29.24
C VAL A 27 25.11 -0.47 -29.42
N GLU A 28 25.57 -0.31 -30.65
CA GLU A 28 26.90 0.22 -30.95
C GLU A 28 27.01 1.73 -30.72
N GLN A 29 26.01 2.49 -31.16
CA GLN A 29 26.06 3.96 -31.16
C GLN A 29 25.59 4.56 -29.83
N GLU A 30 24.53 4.01 -29.23
CA GLU A 30 23.93 4.53 -28.00
C GLU A 30 24.19 3.67 -26.77
N MET A 31 25.02 2.62 -26.91
CA MET A 31 25.36 1.70 -25.82
C MET A 31 24.12 1.11 -25.15
N PHE A 32 23.10 0.76 -25.95
CA PHE A 32 21.86 0.16 -25.44
C PHE A 32 22.17 -1.09 -24.58
N PRO A 33 21.79 -1.13 -23.30
CA PRO A 33 22.10 -2.24 -22.40
C PRO A 33 21.12 -3.40 -22.63
N ALA A 34 21.31 -4.10 -23.76
CA ALA A 34 20.54 -5.30 -24.08
C ALA A 34 20.96 -6.47 -23.18
N THR A 35 20.00 -7.13 -22.55
CA THR A 35 20.22 -8.42 -21.87
C THR A 35 20.45 -9.53 -22.91
N THR A 36 21.00 -10.66 -22.50
CA THR A 36 21.23 -11.81 -23.39
C THR A 36 19.95 -12.21 -24.14
N ASP A 37 18.82 -12.28 -23.44
CA ASP A 37 17.52 -12.62 -24.03
C ASP A 37 17.07 -11.62 -25.11
N LEU A 38 17.36 -10.32 -24.91
CA LEU A 38 17.05 -9.27 -25.88
C LEU A 38 17.99 -9.31 -27.09
N LEU A 39 19.25 -9.72 -26.90
CA LEU A 39 20.20 -9.91 -28.00
C LEU A 39 19.79 -11.11 -28.87
N GLU A 40 19.41 -12.24 -28.26
CA GLU A 40 18.88 -13.39 -29.01
C GLU A 40 17.60 -13.04 -29.79
N LEU A 41 16.79 -12.13 -29.22
CA LEU A 41 15.61 -11.61 -29.90
C LEU A 41 15.99 -10.70 -31.06
N ALA A 42 16.97 -9.82 -30.88
CA ALA A 42 17.50 -8.93 -31.90
C ALA A 42 18.16 -9.69 -33.07
N GLU A 43 18.76 -10.86 -32.83
CA GLU A 43 19.25 -11.73 -33.91
C GLU A 43 18.11 -12.26 -34.80
N LYS A 44 16.96 -12.57 -34.22
CA LYS A 44 15.77 -13.03 -34.95
C LYS A 44 15.02 -11.89 -35.63
N TYR A 45 15.01 -10.71 -35.01
CA TYR A 45 14.32 -9.51 -35.49
C TYR A 45 15.31 -8.32 -35.48
N PRO A 46 16.20 -8.21 -36.48
CA PRO A 46 17.27 -7.21 -36.47
C PRO A 46 16.78 -5.79 -36.73
N ASN A 47 15.64 -5.62 -37.40
CA ASN A 47 15.05 -4.31 -37.65
C ASN A 47 14.39 -3.77 -36.37
N SER A 48 14.60 -2.50 -36.09
CA SER A 48 14.07 -1.83 -34.89
C SER A 48 12.54 -1.88 -34.79
N GLU A 49 11.82 -1.76 -35.92
CA GLU A 49 10.34 -1.84 -35.95
C GLU A 49 9.84 -3.24 -35.61
N ASP A 50 10.41 -4.27 -36.28
CA ASP A 50 10.05 -5.67 -36.07
C ASP A 50 10.35 -6.11 -34.62
N PHE A 51 11.50 -5.66 -34.09
CA PHE A 51 11.91 -5.89 -32.71
C PHE A 51 10.92 -5.30 -31.71
N LEU A 52 10.48 -4.05 -31.91
CA LEU A 52 9.48 -3.40 -31.06
C LEU A 52 8.13 -4.10 -31.11
N HIS A 53 7.70 -4.53 -32.30
CA HIS A 53 6.46 -5.29 -32.45
C HIS A 53 6.51 -6.63 -31.73
N GLU A 54 7.65 -7.31 -31.74
CA GLU A 54 7.79 -8.57 -31.03
C GLU A 54 7.79 -8.37 -29.50
N LEU A 55 8.40 -7.29 -28.99
CA LEU A 55 8.31 -6.94 -27.57
C LEU A 55 6.87 -6.60 -27.15
N GLU A 56 6.12 -5.90 -28.01
CA GLU A 56 4.69 -5.64 -27.81
C GLU A 56 3.87 -6.94 -27.78
N ASN A 57 4.10 -7.86 -28.72
CA ASN A 57 3.42 -9.16 -28.78
C ASN A 57 3.65 -9.98 -27.49
N ARG A 58 4.87 -9.91 -26.93
CA ARG A 58 5.23 -10.56 -25.67
C ARG A 58 4.74 -9.82 -24.43
N LYS A 59 4.20 -8.61 -24.59
CA LYS A 59 3.80 -7.69 -23.51
C LYS A 59 4.96 -7.29 -22.61
N GLU A 60 6.17 -7.26 -23.16
CA GLU A 60 7.41 -6.84 -22.49
C GLU A 60 7.58 -5.31 -22.61
N TYR A 61 6.57 -4.56 -22.16
CA TYR A 61 6.49 -3.11 -22.36
C TYR A 61 7.62 -2.33 -21.69
N LYS A 62 8.21 -2.87 -20.62
CA LYS A 62 9.36 -2.25 -19.96
C LYS A 62 10.58 -2.24 -20.87
N ASP A 63 10.87 -3.36 -21.52
CA ASP A 63 12.02 -3.50 -22.41
C ASP A 63 11.75 -2.78 -23.73
N ALA A 64 10.50 -2.75 -24.19
CA ALA A 64 10.09 -1.94 -25.33
C ALA A 64 10.25 -0.42 -25.07
N CYS A 65 9.85 0.06 -23.90
CA CYS A 65 10.12 1.44 -23.46
C CYS A 65 11.62 1.70 -23.38
N SER A 66 12.39 0.74 -22.85
CA SER A 66 13.84 0.85 -22.78
C SER A 66 14.44 1.04 -24.16
N PHE A 67 14.11 0.18 -25.12
CA PHE A 67 14.62 0.32 -26.48
C PHE A 67 14.20 1.64 -27.14
N LEU A 68 12.94 2.09 -26.96
CA LEU A 68 12.50 3.40 -27.44
C LEU A 68 13.31 4.55 -26.84
N ALA A 69 13.69 4.48 -25.57
CA ALA A 69 14.48 5.52 -24.91
C ALA A 69 15.87 5.72 -25.52
N TYR A 70 16.48 4.66 -26.07
CA TYR A 70 17.78 4.76 -26.76
C TYR A 70 17.64 5.01 -28.27
N ASN A 71 16.52 4.63 -28.87
CA ASN A 71 16.38 4.67 -30.32
C ASN A 71 15.47 5.79 -30.85
N LEU A 72 14.76 6.54 -30.01
CA LEU A 72 14.02 7.73 -30.47
C LEU A 72 14.93 8.92 -30.72
N HIS A 73 14.64 9.73 -31.74
CA HIS A 73 15.28 11.03 -31.91
C HIS A 73 15.18 11.87 -30.62
N HIS A 74 16.28 12.51 -30.22
CA HIS A 74 16.42 13.19 -28.92
C HIS A 74 15.21 14.06 -28.54
N ARG A 75 14.78 14.95 -29.45
CA ARG A 75 13.64 15.85 -29.20
C ARG A 75 12.31 15.08 -29.04
N ALA A 76 12.09 14.05 -29.86
CA ALA A 76 10.92 13.19 -29.75
C ALA A 76 10.93 12.36 -28.46
N ALA A 77 12.10 11.88 -28.03
CA ALA A 77 12.28 11.16 -26.79
C ALA A 77 11.95 12.03 -25.56
N VAL A 78 12.35 13.31 -25.58
CA VAL A 78 11.99 14.28 -24.53
C VAL A 78 10.50 14.59 -24.54
N TRP A 79 9.89 14.80 -25.72
CA TRP A 79 8.45 14.99 -25.83
C TRP A 79 7.66 13.78 -25.30
N TRP A 80 8.07 12.57 -25.67
CA TRP A 80 7.49 11.33 -25.15
C TRP A 80 7.60 11.25 -23.62
N SER A 81 8.77 11.53 -23.07
CA SER A 81 8.98 11.55 -21.62
C SER A 81 8.08 12.59 -20.94
N TYR A 82 7.94 13.77 -21.56
CA TYR A 82 7.07 14.85 -21.08
C TYR A 82 5.59 14.46 -21.05
N ILE A 83 5.07 13.82 -22.10
CA ILE A 83 3.67 13.34 -22.10
C ILE A 83 3.43 12.21 -21.10
N CYS A 84 4.43 11.35 -20.82
CA CYS A 84 4.35 10.34 -19.77
C CYS A 84 4.24 10.97 -18.37
N VAL A 85 4.99 12.06 -18.11
CA VAL A 85 4.84 12.83 -16.86
C VAL A 85 3.44 13.41 -16.75
N ILE A 86 2.90 13.98 -17.85
CA ILE A 86 1.53 14.51 -17.90
C ILE A 86 0.49 13.43 -17.64
N ASP A 87 0.63 12.22 -18.21
CA ASP A 87 -0.31 11.10 -17.97
C ASP A 87 -0.33 10.70 -16.49
N LEU A 88 0.84 10.57 -15.86
CA LEU A 88 0.92 10.31 -14.43
C LEU A 88 0.24 11.42 -13.62
N LEU A 89 0.50 12.68 -13.96
CA LEU A 89 -0.08 13.81 -13.23
C LEU A 89 -1.62 13.86 -13.37
N LYS A 90 -2.17 13.49 -14.53
CA LYS A 90 -3.61 13.28 -14.73
C LYS A 90 -4.15 12.16 -13.84
N GLU A 91 -3.42 11.06 -13.72
CA GLU A 91 -3.77 9.92 -12.87
C GLU A 91 -3.76 10.32 -11.38
N LEU A 92 -2.71 11.00 -10.92
CA LEU A 92 -2.55 11.44 -9.53
C LEU A 92 -3.58 12.51 -9.13
N LYS A 93 -4.05 13.34 -10.08
CA LYS A 93 -5.15 14.28 -9.85
C LYS A 93 -6.46 13.56 -9.52
N LYS A 94 -6.71 12.41 -10.15
CA LYS A 94 -7.92 11.59 -9.90
C LYS A 94 -7.82 10.81 -8.59
N ALA A 95 -6.66 10.22 -8.32
CA ALA A 95 -6.41 9.39 -7.15
C ALA A 95 -5.08 9.78 -6.47
N PRO A 96 -5.08 10.83 -5.63
CA PRO A 96 -3.85 11.29 -4.98
C PRO A 96 -3.31 10.25 -4.01
N ALA A 97 -1.98 10.21 -3.88
CA ALA A 97 -1.33 9.38 -2.87
C ALA A 97 -1.72 9.86 -1.48
N LYS A 98 -2.26 8.96 -0.65
CA LYS A 98 -2.44 9.25 0.77
C LYS A 98 -1.07 9.19 1.45
N PRO A 99 -0.52 10.30 1.98
CA PRO A 99 0.71 10.22 2.76
C PRO A 99 0.49 9.26 3.94
N ARG A 100 1.49 8.42 4.23
CA ARG A 100 1.44 7.58 5.43
C ARG A 100 1.46 8.51 6.62
N ASP A 101 0.41 8.45 7.42
CA ASP A 101 0.36 9.16 8.68
C ASP A 101 1.47 8.60 9.58
N ILE A 102 2.39 9.47 10.03
CA ILE A 102 3.48 9.11 10.95
C ILE A 102 2.87 8.57 12.25
N ASP A 103 1.67 9.03 12.61
CA ASP A 103 0.99 8.56 13.80
C ASP A 103 0.48 7.11 13.64
N ASP A 104 0.42 6.55 12.43
CA ASP A 104 0.05 5.14 12.18
C ASP A 104 1.23 4.16 12.34
N ILE A 105 2.45 4.67 12.49
CA ILE A 105 3.64 3.83 12.69
C ILE A 105 3.50 3.02 13.98
N GLY A 106 3.40 1.70 13.85
CA GLY A 106 3.33 0.77 14.98
C GLY A 106 1.96 0.66 15.66
N LYS A 107 0.87 1.18 15.06
CA LYS A 107 -0.48 0.85 15.56
C LYS A 107 -0.69 -0.67 15.43
N PRO A 108 -1.14 -1.37 16.49
CA PRO A 108 -1.52 -2.76 16.37
C PRO A 108 -2.65 -2.86 15.34
N LYS A 109 -2.45 -3.65 14.28
CA LYS A 109 -3.51 -3.91 13.31
C LYS A 109 -4.69 -4.53 14.05
N PRO A 110 -5.93 -4.08 13.80
CA PRO A 110 -7.09 -4.70 14.42
C PRO A 110 -7.10 -6.19 14.04
N PHE A 111 -7.01 -7.05 15.05
CA PHE A 111 -7.13 -8.49 14.85
C PHE A 111 -8.61 -8.81 14.67
N ASN A 112 -9.04 -8.93 13.42
CA ASN A 112 -10.40 -9.38 13.12
C ASN A 112 -10.44 -10.90 13.33
N LEU A 113 -11.15 -11.34 14.37
CA LEU A 113 -11.50 -12.73 14.56
C LEU A 113 -12.29 -13.22 13.33
N PRO A 114 -11.82 -14.28 12.64
CA PRO A 114 -12.59 -14.90 11.57
C PRO A 114 -13.99 -15.29 12.03
N ASP A 115 -14.98 -15.31 11.14
CA ASP A 115 -16.36 -15.60 11.51
C ASP A 115 -16.54 -16.95 12.22
N TRP A 116 -15.72 -17.96 11.86
CA TRP A 116 -15.71 -19.27 12.52
C TRP A 116 -15.18 -19.24 13.97
N ALA A 117 -14.41 -18.21 14.33
CA ALA A 117 -13.84 -18.01 15.66
C ALA A 117 -14.68 -17.03 16.52
N LYS A 118 -15.71 -16.41 15.94
CA LYS A 118 -16.68 -15.62 16.70
C LYS A 118 -17.58 -16.58 17.47
N LYS A 119 -17.82 -16.27 18.75
CA LYS A 119 -18.79 -17.03 19.54
C LYS A 119 -20.18 -16.86 18.90
N PRO A 120 -20.98 -17.95 18.76
CA PRO A 120 -22.36 -17.86 18.31
C PRO A 120 -23.15 -16.87 19.18
N GLU A 121 -23.94 -15.99 18.56
CA GLU A 121 -24.81 -15.06 19.27
C GLU A 121 -25.83 -15.85 20.11
N GLY A 122 -25.85 -15.60 21.43
CA GLY A 122 -26.84 -16.21 22.36
C GLY A 122 -26.31 -17.22 23.38
N LEU A 123 -25.02 -17.57 23.35
CA LEU A 123 -24.42 -18.47 24.37
C LEU A 123 -24.20 -17.81 25.74
N ASP A 124 -24.27 -16.48 25.84
CA ASP A 124 -24.06 -15.72 27.07
C ASP A 124 -25.38 -15.38 27.80
N GLN A 125 -26.49 -16.08 27.51
CA GLN A 125 -27.67 -15.96 28.38
C GLN A 125 -27.27 -16.44 29.79
N PRO A 126 -27.41 -15.61 30.84
CA PRO A 126 -27.04 -16.01 32.19
C PRO A 126 -27.74 -17.32 32.54
N TYR A 127 -26.98 -18.36 32.86
CA TYR A 127 -27.54 -19.63 33.31
C TYR A 127 -28.21 -19.39 34.66
N ASP A 128 -29.53 -19.21 34.65
CA ASP A 128 -30.32 -18.97 35.85
C ASP A 128 -30.50 -20.28 36.60
N VAL A 129 -29.55 -20.53 37.51
CA VAL A 129 -29.49 -21.72 38.37
C VAL A 129 -30.79 -21.89 39.15
N ASP A 130 -31.35 -20.80 39.67
CA ASP A 130 -32.56 -20.84 40.50
C ASP A 130 -33.78 -21.24 39.69
N LYS A 131 -33.94 -20.67 38.49
CA LYS A 131 -35.00 -21.07 37.56
C LYS A 131 -34.85 -22.53 37.13
N LYS A 132 -33.63 -22.99 36.83
CA LYS A 132 -33.39 -24.39 36.41
C LYS A 132 -33.62 -25.39 37.54
N LEU A 133 -33.26 -25.05 38.78
CA LEU A 133 -33.61 -25.84 39.95
C LEU A 133 -35.12 -25.91 40.16
N ALA A 134 -35.86 -24.80 39.94
CA ALA A 134 -37.31 -24.78 40.03
C ALA A 134 -37.97 -25.66 38.95
N GLU A 135 -37.52 -25.56 37.69
CA GLU A 135 -37.97 -26.43 36.58
C GLU A 135 -37.72 -27.91 36.88
N PHE A 136 -36.56 -28.26 37.44
CA PHE A 136 -36.23 -29.63 37.82
C PHE A 136 -37.14 -30.16 38.93
N ARG A 137 -37.41 -29.34 39.96
CA ARG A 137 -38.32 -29.70 41.05
C ARG A 137 -39.75 -29.92 40.56
N ASP A 138 -40.27 -29.06 39.68
CA ASP A 138 -41.59 -29.21 39.08
C ASP A 138 -41.69 -30.48 38.22
N TYR A 139 -40.67 -30.76 37.40
CA TYR A 139 -40.60 -32.00 36.62
C TYR A 139 -40.62 -33.25 37.51
N LYS A 140 -39.83 -33.23 38.59
CA LYS A 140 -39.77 -34.30 39.58
C LYS A 140 -41.14 -34.54 40.21
N ASP A 141 -41.80 -33.50 40.70
CA ASP A 141 -43.09 -33.62 41.37
C ASP A 141 -44.17 -34.21 40.42
N LYS A 142 -44.17 -33.78 39.15
CA LYS A 142 -45.03 -34.36 38.10
C LYS A 142 -44.71 -35.83 37.82
N ALA A 143 -43.43 -36.19 37.71
CA ALA A 143 -43.00 -37.56 37.47
C ALA A 143 -43.40 -38.50 38.62
N PHE A 144 -43.26 -38.04 39.87
CA PHE A 144 -43.70 -38.78 41.06
C PHE A 144 -45.23 -38.92 41.12
N ALA A 145 -45.99 -37.86 40.82
CA ALA A 145 -47.45 -37.94 40.77
C ALA A 145 -47.93 -38.95 39.71
N ALA A 146 -47.35 -38.92 38.51
CA ALA A 146 -47.66 -39.87 37.44
C ALA A 146 -47.23 -41.31 37.77
N HIS A 147 -46.17 -41.48 38.57
CA HIS A 147 -45.77 -42.79 39.09
C HIS A 147 -46.79 -43.32 40.11
N GLN A 148 -47.19 -42.49 41.09
CA GLN A 148 -48.20 -42.85 42.09
C GLN A 148 -49.56 -43.18 41.46
N GLU A 149 -49.94 -42.50 40.38
CA GLU A 149 -51.16 -42.80 39.64
C GLU A 149 -51.08 -44.16 38.94
N ARG A 150 -49.93 -44.49 38.32
CA ARG A 150 -49.70 -45.83 37.74
C ARG A 150 -49.75 -46.94 38.78
N LEU A 151 -49.26 -46.69 40.00
CA LEU A 151 -49.31 -47.65 41.10
C LEU A 151 -50.75 -48.01 41.55
N LYS A 152 -51.75 -47.17 41.24
CA LYS A 152 -53.16 -47.48 41.54
C LYS A 152 -53.75 -48.54 40.61
N ASN A 153 -53.15 -48.75 39.44
CA ASN A 153 -53.62 -49.71 38.43
C ASN A 153 -52.95 -51.08 38.55
N ILE A 154 -52.07 -51.26 39.54
CA ILE A 154 -51.37 -52.53 39.80
C ILE A 154 -52.14 -53.31 40.86
N ASP A 155 -52.20 -54.63 40.70
CA ASP A 155 -52.83 -55.53 41.65
C ASP A 155 -52.28 -55.33 43.09
N PRO A 156 -53.15 -55.22 44.11
CA PRO A 156 -52.73 -54.96 45.49
C PRO A 156 -51.75 -55.96 46.08
N GLU A 157 -51.83 -57.26 45.73
CA GLU A 157 -50.90 -58.28 46.25
C GLU A 157 -49.51 -58.12 45.64
N ILE A 158 -49.44 -57.90 44.31
CA ILE A 158 -48.19 -57.67 43.60
C ILE A 158 -47.52 -56.38 44.09
N ARG A 159 -48.32 -55.34 44.31
CA ARG A 159 -47.85 -54.05 44.84
C ARG A 159 -47.19 -54.21 46.20
N LYS A 160 -47.80 -54.98 47.11
CA LYS A 160 -47.26 -55.21 48.45
C LYS A 160 -45.92 -55.93 48.41
N SER A 161 -45.79 -56.99 47.60
CA SER A 161 -44.51 -57.69 47.43
C SER A 161 -43.42 -56.81 46.82
N CYS A 162 -43.77 -55.93 45.88
CA CYS A 162 -42.83 -54.96 45.32
C CYS A 162 -42.40 -53.88 46.32
N GLU A 163 -43.34 -53.34 47.12
CA GLU A 163 -43.05 -52.35 48.16
C GLU A 163 -42.12 -52.93 49.23
N GLU A 164 -42.34 -54.18 49.65
CA GLU A 164 -41.46 -54.90 50.59
C GLU A 164 -40.05 -55.09 50.02
N ALA A 165 -39.93 -55.49 48.75
CA ALA A 165 -38.63 -55.65 48.10
C ALA A 165 -37.89 -54.30 47.93
N ILE A 166 -38.59 -53.23 47.58
CA ILE A 166 -38.03 -51.89 47.46
C ILE A 166 -37.54 -51.39 48.82
N GLU A 167 -38.30 -51.60 49.90
CA GLU A 167 -37.92 -51.15 51.23
C GLU A 167 -36.65 -51.86 51.75
N ILE A 168 -36.47 -53.15 51.45
CA ILE A 168 -35.22 -53.86 51.77
C ILE A 168 -34.02 -53.19 51.09
N VAL A 169 -34.14 -52.85 49.81
CA VAL A 169 -33.09 -52.16 49.05
C VAL A 169 -32.85 -50.75 49.61
N MET A 170 -33.92 -50.01 49.91
CA MET A 170 -33.81 -48.66 50.48
C MET A 170 -33.16 -48.68 51.87
N GLN A 171 -33.46 -49.66 52.72
CA GLN A 171 -32.80 -49.82 54.01
C GLN A 171 -31.29 -50.04 53.88
N GLU A 172 -30.85 -50.86 52.92
CA GLU A 172 -29.42 -51.08 52.69
C GLU A 172 -28.73 -49.79 52.19
N VAL A 173 -29.40 -49.03 51.32
CA VAL A 173 -28.92 -47.73 50.85
C VAL A 173 -28.83 -46.72 52.00
N ARG A 174 -29.85 -46.63 52.86
CA ARG A 174 -29.85 -45.77 54.07
C ARG A 174 -28.68 -46.13 55.00
N GLN A 175 -28.39 -47.42 55.20
CA GLN A 175 -27.25 -47.85 56.02
C GLN A 175 -25.90 -47.39 55.45
N LYS A 176 -25.72 -47.49 54.12
CA LYS A 176 -24.46 -47.13 53.46
C LYS A 176 -24.25 -45.63 53.27
N HIS A 177 -25.32 -44.85 53.13
CA HIS A 177 -25.26 -43.44 52.74
C HIS A 177 -25.79 -42.46 53.80
N GLY A 178 -25.70 -42.82 55.08
CA GLY A 178 -25.94 -41.90 56.19
C GLY A 178 -27.42 -41.54 56.39
N GLY A 179 -28.32 -42.51 56.22
CA GLY A 179 -29.76 -42.37 56.45
C GLY A 179 -30.56 -41.76 55.30
N LYS A 180 -29.95 -41.54 54.14
CA LYS A 180 -30.62 -41.00 52.94
C LYS A 180 -31.14 -42.10 52.03
N ASP A 181 -32.30 -41.86 51.43
CA ASP A 181 -32.84 -42.76 50.42
C ASP A 181 -32.19 -42.55 49.06
N LEU A 182 -32.33 -43.56 48.19
CA LEU A 182 -31.82 -43.50 46.82
C LEU A 182 -32.33 -42.26 46.06
N PHE A 183 -33.58 -41.87 46.30
CA PHE A 183 -34.18 -40.67 45.71
C PHE A 183 -33.58 -39.38 46.26
N ASP A 184 -33.18 -39.33 47.52
CA ASP A 184 -32.50 -38.17 48.11
C ASP A 184 -31.09 -38.01 47.55
N LEU A 185 -30.39 -39.13 47.34
CA LEU A 185 -29.07 -39.14 46.70
C LEU A 185 -29.15 -38.68 45.25
N LEU A 186 -30.16 -39.16 44.50
CA LEU A 186 -30.41 -38.73 43.14
C LEU A 186 -30.73 -37.24 43.07
N ASN A 187 -31.56 -36.72 43.98
CA ASN A 187 -31.87 -35.30 44.07
C ASN A 187 -30.62 -34.46 44.31
N LEU A 188 -29.77 -34.85 45.27
CA LEU A 188 -28.52 -34.14 45.56
C LEU A 188 -27.55 -34.18 44.38
N ALA A 189 -27.46 -35.30 43.67
CA ALA A 189 -26.63 -35.41 42.47
C ALA A 189 -27.14 -34.48 41.35
N CYS A 190 -28.45 -34.45 41.09
CA CYS A 190 -29.03 -33.58 40.08
C CYS A 190 -28.92 -32.09 40.47
N GLU A 191 -29.20 -31.71 41.72
CA GLU A 191 -29.02 -30.33 42.19
C GLU A 191 -27.55 -29.89 42.07
N LYS A 192 -26.60 -30.80 42.34
CA LYS A 192 -25.18 -30.53 42.15
C LYS A 192 -24.83 -30.33 40.68
N VAL A 193 -25.31 -31.18 39.77
CA VAL A 193 -25.08 -31.02 38.32
C VAL A 193 -25.64 -29.70 37.78
N VAL A 194 -26.79 -29.25 38.29
CA VAL A 194 -27.39 -27.96 37.92
C VAL A 194 -26.56 -26.79 38.47
N ARG A 195 -26.07 -26.88 39.70
CA ARG A 195 -25.20 -25.84 40.30
C ARG A 195 -23.81 -25.77 39.66
N ASP A 196 -23.28 -26.91 39.25
CA ASP A 196 -21.97 -27.03 38.63
C ASP A 196 -22.05 -26.82 37.09
N HIS A 197 -23.24 -26.59 36.54
CA HIS A 197 -23.43 -26.32 35.12
C HIS A 197 -22.73 -25.01 34.73
N ASN A 198 -21.82 -25.08 33.76
CA ASN A 198 -20.95 -23.98 33.36
C ASN A 198 -20.00 -23.44 34.44
N GLN A 199 -19.67 -24.21 35.50
CA GLN A 199 -18.43 -23.97 36.23
C GLN A 199 -17.21 -24.46 35.41
N ASP A 200 -17.09 -23.96 34.18
CA ASP A 200 -15.76 -23.85 33.57
C ASP A 200 -14.94 -22.98 34.52
N PHE A 201 -13.75 -23.44 34.90
CA PHE A 201 -12.80 -22.71 35.74
C PHE A 201 -12.86 -21.20 35.44
N VAL A 202 -13.55 -20.43 36.29
CA VAL A 202 -13.64 -18.98 36.15
C VAL A 202 -12.31 -18.42 36.59
N ILE A 203 -11.30 -18.57 35.73
CA ILE A 203 -10.07 -17.81 35.84
C ILE A 203 -10.52 -16.37 35.67
N ASP A 204 -10.33 -15.55 36.70
CA ASP A 204 -10.53 -14.11 36.59
C ASP A 204 -9.52 -13.56 35.58
N VAL A 205 -9.92 -13.60 34.31
CA VAL A 205 -9.10 -13.19 33.17
C VAL A 205 -8.68 -11.72 33.34
N ALA A 206 -9.48 -10.90 34.02
CA ALA A 206 -9.17 -9.49 34.25
C ALA A 206 -8.03 -9.31 35.27
N ASN A 207 -7.98 -10.14 36.32
CA ASN A 207 -6.97 -10.02 37.38
C ASN A 207 -5.78 -10.98 37.28
N SER A 208 -5.78 -11.88 36.30
CA SER A 208 -4.67 -12.81 36.04
C SER A 208 -3.32 -12.08 35.90
N PRO A 209 -2.22 -12.58 36.51
CA PRO A 209 -0.88 -12.03 36.34
C PRO A 209 -0.48 -11.87 34.87
N ILE A 210 -0.95 -12.77 34.00
CA ILE A 210 -0.67 -12.76 32.56
C ILE A 210 -1.34 -11.55 31.90
N THR A 211 -2.58 -11.23 32.26
CA THR A 211 -3.32 -10.08 31.70
C THR A 211 -2.74 -8.76 32.17
N LYS A 212 -2.30 -8.68 33.44
CA LYS A 212 -1.59 -7.51 33.97
C LYS A 212 -0.26 -7.30 33.26
N ALA A 213 0.56 -8.35 33.14
CA ALA A 213 1.82 -8.29 32.40
C ALA A 213 1.62 -7.92 30.92
N LYS A 214 0.57 -8.43 30.29
CA LYS A 214 0.19 -8.05 28.92
C LYS A 214 -0.15 -6.56 28.80
N LYS A 215 -0.96 -6.03 29.73
CA LYS A 215 -1.33 -4.61 29.74
C LYS A 215 -0.12 -3.72 29.98
N GLU A 216 0.72 -4.05 30.96
CA GLU A 216 1.98 -3.33 31.22
C GLU A 216 2.92 -3.33 30.02
N LEU A 217 3.01 -4.45 29.29
CA LEU A 217 3.81 -4.53 28.07
C LEU A 217 3.21 -3.66 26.95
N GLN A 218 1.89 -3.66 26.78
CA GLN A 218 1.19 -2.81 25.82
C GLN A 218 1.43 -1.32 26.12
N ASP A 219 1.28 -0.92 27.39
CA ASP A 219 1.51 0.47 27.82
C ASP A 219 2.98 0.90 27.57
N LYS A 220 3.95 0.02 27.82
CA LYS A 220 5.37 0.27 27.51
C LYS A 220 5.63 0.42 26.01
N ILE A 221 5.01 -0.43 25.19
CA ILE A 221 5.12 -0.34 23.72
C ILE A 221 4.51 0.97 23.23
N GLU A 222 3.36 1.38 23.76
CA GLU A 222 2.72 2.65 23.40
C GLU A 222 3.54 3.87 23.82
N ALA A 223 4.14 3.84 25.01
CA ALA A 223 5.05 4.89 25.47
C ALA A 223 6.29 5.02 24.56
N SER A 224 6.96 3.89 24.27
CA SER A 224 8.13 3.86 23.37
C SER A 224 7.77 4.32 21.94
N ARG A 225 6.56 3.99 21.46
CA ARG A 225 6.06 4.44 20.16
C ARG A 225 5.87 5.96 20.11
N LYS A 226 5.28 6.57 21.15
CA LYS A 226 5.11 8.03 21.23
C LYS A 226 6.45 8.76 21.22
N GLU A 227 7.41 8.30 22.02
CA GLU A 227 8.78 8.84 22.05
C GLU A 227 9.48 8.72 20.68
N THR A 228 9.31 7.58 20.00
CA THR A 228 9.86 7.37 18.66
C THR A 228 9.23 8.33 17.64
N ILE A 229 7.91 8.54 17.69
CA ILE A 229 7.21 9.48 16.80
C ILE A 229 7.70 10.91 17.04
N GLU A 230 7.86 11.35 18.29
CA GLU A 230 8.38 12.67 18.62
C GLU A 230 9.82 12.86 18.12
N THR A 231 10.67 11.85 18.31
CA THR A 231 12.05 11.85 17.81
C THR A 231 12.08 11.95 16.27
N ILE A 232 11.22 11.21 15.58
CA ILE A 232 11.09 11.28 14.11
C ILE A 232 10.61 12.67 13.68
N LYS A 233 9.58 13.22 14.32
CA LYS A 233 9.04 14.56 14.00
C LYS A 233 10.09 15.64 14.23
N ALA A 234 10.94 15.53 15.25
CA ALA A 234 12.02 16.46 15.53
C ALA A 234 13.19 16.35 14.54
N ALA A 235 13.47 15.16 14.00
CA ALA A 235 14.56 14.92 13.06
C ALA A 235 14.22 15.26 11.60
N LEU A 236 12.93 15.27 11.24
CA LEU A 236 12.48 15.55 9.87
C LEU A 236 12.62 17.04 9.52
N PRO A 237 13.29 17.39 8.41
CA PRO A 237 13.36 18.77 7.95
C PRO A 237 11.97 19.25 7.52
N LYS A 238 11.60 20.49 7.86
CA LYS A 238 10.37 21.12 7.38
C LYS A 238 10.49 21.34 5.87
N VAL A 239 9.73 20.59 5.09
CA VAL A 239 9.70 20.70 3.62
C VAL A 239 8.86 21.93 3.25
N ASP A 240 9.46 22.90 2.55
CA ASP A 240 8.72 24.00 1.93
C ASP A 240 7.94 23.48 0.71
N LEU A 241 6.69 23.12 0.94
CA LEU A 241 5.78 22.61 -0.09
C LEU A 241 5.58 23.61 -1.22
N LYS A 242 5.53 24.92 -0.92
CA LYS A 242 5.31 25.96 -1.93
C LYS A 242 6.52 26.09 -2.86
N ALA A 243 7.73 26.10 -2.31
CA ALA A 243 8.95 26.09 -3.11
C ALA A 243 9.04 24.83 -3.97
N LYS A 244 8.67 23.66 -3.44
CA LYS A 244 8.66 22.40 -4.18
C LYS A 244 7.66 22.42 -5.35
N LEU A 245 6.44 22.89 -5.13
CA LEU A 245 5.41 23.03 -6.17
C LEU A 245 5.85 24.02 -7.26
N LYS A 246 6.39 25.17 -6.86
CA LYS A 246 6.94 26.15 -7.81
C LYS A 246 8.05 25.54 -8.67
N ASN A 247 8.97 24.81 -8.05
CA ASN A 247 10.07 24.16 -8.79
C ASN A 247 9.56 23.13 -9.80
N LYS A 248 8.57 22.30 -9.42
CA LYS A 248 7.94 21.32 -10.33
C LYS A 248 7.27 22.00 -11.53
N ARG A 249 6.52 23.08 -11.29
CA ARG A 249 5.90 23.87 -12.36
C ARG A 249 6.94 24.46 -13.30
N SER A 250 7.95 25.13 -12.73
CA SER A 250 9.05 25.70 -13.51
C SER A 250 9.80 24.65 -14.31
N ALA A 251 9.94 23.42 -13.81
CA ALA A 251 10.58 22.34 -14.55
C ALA A 251 9.80 21.96 -15.80
N LEU A 252 8.47 21.82 -15.70
CA LEU A 252 7.61 21.52 -16.85
C LEU A 252 7.59 22.66 -17.87
N ASP A 253 7.55 23.92 -17.41
CA ASP A 253 7.62 25.11 -18.26
C ASP A 253 8.96 25.17 -19.03
N SER A 254 10.08 24.92 -18.35
CA SER A 254 11.41 24.88 -18.96
C SER A 254 11.54 23.77 -19.99
N VAL A 255 11.05 22.56 -19.68
CA VAL A 255 11.08 21.42 -20.60
C VAL A 255 10.23 21.70 -21.83
N TYR A 256 9.02 22.26 -21.66
CA TYR A 256 8.16 22.61 -22.79
C TYR A 256 8.82 23.67 -23.67
N SER A 257 9.44 24.70 -23.07
CA SER A 257 10.19 25.73 -23.81
C SER A 257 11.31 25.12 -24.65
N TYR A 258 12.07 24.17 -24.07
CA TYR A 258 13.10 23.42 -24.78
C TYR A 258 12.53 22.54 -25.91
N ILE A 259 11.40 21.87 -25.68
CA ILE A 259 10.74 21.07 -26.73
C ILE A 259 10.29 21.95 -27.88
N VAL A 260 9.82 23.18 -27.64
CA VAL A 260 9.41 24.12 -28.70
C VAL A 260 10.64 24.70 -29.42
N SER A 261 11.66 25.11 -28.68
CA SER A 261 12.91 25.67 -29.20
C SER A 261 14.11 25.04 -28.46
N PRO A 262 14.75 24.00 -29.04
CA PRO A 262 15.89 23.33 -28.43
C PRO A 262 17.17 24.16 -28.64
N ASP A 263 17.21 25.33 -28.02
CA ASP A 263 18.35 26.24 -28.00
C ASP A 263 19.16 26.12 -26.71
N GLU A 264 20.36 26.70 -26.74
CA GLU A 264 21.32 26.66 -25.64
C GLU A 264 20.80 27.34 -24.36
N ASP A 265 19.99 28.40 -24.51
CA ASP A 265 19.40 29.13 -23.40
C ASP A 265 18.37 28.27 -22.65
N ASN A 266 17.49 27.60 -23.39
CA ASN A 266 16.49 26.69 -22.86
C ASN A 266 17.14 25.43 -22.27
N ALA A 267 18.17 24.87 -22.91
CA ALA A 267 18.95 23.76 -22.36
C ALA A 267 19.62 24.14 -21.03
N ASN A 268 20.22 25.34 -20.94
CA ASN A 268 20.81 25.85 -19.71
C ASN A 268 19.76 26.14 -18.62
N ASN A 269 18.54 26.52 -19.00
CA ASN A 269 17.44 26.66 -18.05
C ASN A 269 17.03 25.30 -17.48
N CYS A 270 16.94 24.28 -18.32
CA CYS A 270 16.62 22.91 -17.94
C CYS A 270 17.60 22.33 -16.89
N ILE A 271 18.92 22.49 -17.07
CA ILE A 271 19.89 22.05 -16.05
C ILE A 271 19.76 22.83 -14.73
N LYS A 272 19.56 24.16 -14.79
CA LYS A 272 19.41 25.00 -13.59
C LYS A 272 18.19 24.63 -12.76
N ILE A 273 17.07 24.29 -13.41
CA ILE A 273 15.84 23.90 -12.73
C ILE A 273 15.89 22.43 -12.32
N GLY A 274 16.39 21.53 -13.17
CA GLY A 274 16.53 20.10 -12.87
C GLY A 274 17.38 19.84 -11.62
N ASN A 275 18.48 20.57 -11.46
CA ASN A 275 19.35 20.47 -10.27
C ASN A 275 18.67 20.91 -8.96
N LYS A 276 17.55 21.63 -9.00
CA LYS A 276 16.80 22.02 -7.79
C LYS A 276 15.89 20.92 -7.26
N GLY A 277 15.62 19.87 -8.05
CA GLY A 277 14.75 18.77 -7.66
C GLY A 277 14.98 17.50 -8.47
N PRO A 278 16.23 16.96 -8.52
CA PRO A 278 16.53 15.76 -9.30
C PRO A 278 15.82 14.50 -8.78
N ASP A 279 15.33 14.54 -7.54
CA ASP A 279 14.53 13.50 -6.88
C ASP A 279 13.06 13.49 -7.33
N THR A 280 12.62 14.49 -8.09
CA THR A 280 11.25 14.60 -8.59
C THR A 280 11.17 14.21 -10.06
N PRO A 281 10.05 13.60 -10.52
CA PRO A 281 9.91 13.25 -11.94
C PRO A 281 10.02 14.47 -12.86
N GLU A 282 9.48 15.61 -12.44
CA GLU A 282 9.52 16.85 -13.22
C GLU A 282 10.96 17.40 -13.33
N GLY A 283 11.73 17.35 -12.24
CA GLY A 283 13.13 17.79 -12.25
C GLY A 283 14.05 16.85 -13.02
N LEU A 284 13.85 15.54 -12.91
CA LEU A 284 14.61 14.56 -13.73
C LEU A 284 14.26 14.70 -15.21
N LEU A 285 13.00 14.98 -15.56
CA LEU A 285 12.62 15.30 -16.94
C LEU A 285 13.36 16.54 -17.47
N ALA A 286 13.57 17.58 -16.64
CA ALA A 286 14.38 18.73 -17.02
C ALA A 286 15.85 18.36 -17.29
N LEU A 287 16.43 17.45 -16.49
CA LEU A 287 17.78 16.93 -16.77
C LEU A 287 17.83 16.09 -18.06
N VAL A 288 16.82 15.28 -18.32
CA VAL A 288 16.66 14.53 -19.58
C VAL A 288 16.60 15.47 -20.79
N ALA A 289 15.82 16.55 -20.70
CA ALA A 289 15.76 17.57 -21.74
C ALA A 289 17.14 18.20 -21.99
N PHE A 290 17.87 18.52 -20.92
CA PHE A 290 19.24 19.03 -21.02
C PHE A 290 20.20 18.03 -21.67
N TRP A 291 20.23 16.76 -21.24
CA TRP A 291 21.11 15.75 -21.84
C TRP A 291 20.80 15.48 -23.32
N SER A 292 19.56 15.69 -23.74
CA SER A 292 19.18 15.54 -25.15
C SER A 292 19.78 16.61 -26.07
N PHE A 293 20.24 17.74 -25.52
CA PHE A 293 20.83 18.85 -26.29
C PHE A 293 22.18 18.46 -26.92
N GLY A 294 22.88 17.52 -26.32
CA GLY A 294 24.15 17.01 -26.85
C GLY A 294 25.41 17.72 -26.34
N ASP A 295 25.28 18.82 -25.61
CA ASP A 295 26.39 19.53 -24.94
C ASP A 295 26.14 19.67 -23.43
N LEU A 296 27.08 19.14 -22.63
CA LEU A 296 27.04 19.18 -21.16
C LEU A 296 27.57 20.49 -20.58
N ALA A 297 28.18 21.35 -21.39
CA ALA A 297 28.69 22.65 -20.95
C ALA A 297 28.11 23.79 -21.79
N PRO A 298 26.78 23.99 -21.79
CA PRO A 298 26.17 25.12 -22.49
C PRO A 298 26.75 26.42 -21.92
N LYS A 299 27.12 27.34 -22.80
CA LYS A 299 27.82 28.61 -22.55
C LYS A 299 29.27 28.47 -22.11
N GLY A 300 29.80 27.25 -22.15
CA GLY A 300 31.21 26.96 -21.95
C GLY A 300 32.05 27.35 -23.16
N THR A 301 33.36 27.52 -22.94
CA THR A 301 34.33 27.73 -24.03
C THR A 301 34.68 26.44 -24.77
N VAL A 302 34.34 25.28 -24.19
CA VAL A 302 34.62 23.96 -24.73
C VAL A 302 33.30 23.19 -24.82
N VAL A 303 33.01 22.66 -26.00
CA VAL A 303 31.85 21.78 -26.23
C VAL A 303 32.14 20.41 -25.62
N VAL A 304 31.36 20.02 -24.62
CA VAL A 304 31.48 18.72 -23.95
C VAL A 304 30.36 17.83 -24.45
N LYS A 305 30.66 16.96 -25.42
CA LYS A 305 29.64 16.07 -25.99
C LYS A 305 29.00 15.20 -24.92
N THR A 306 27.68 15.06 -25.02
CA THR A 306 26.91 14.15 -24.17
C THR A 306 27.34 12.71 -24.49
N PRO A 307 27.71 11.90 -23.47
CA PRO A 307 28.03 10.49 -23.67
C PRO A 307 26.85 9.71 -24.24
N ALA A 308 27.15 8.75 -25.11
CA ALA A 308 26.19 7.77 -25.63
C ALA A 308 25.43 7.09 -24.47
N GLY A 309 24.12 6.93 -24.64
CA GLY A 309 23.26 6.25 -23.68
C GLY A 309 22.93 7.04 -22.41
N LEU A 310 23.52 8.23 -22.16
CA LEU A 310 23.16 9.04 -20.99
C LEU A 310 21.69 9.47 -21.04
N LEU A 311 21.21 9.90 -22.21
CA LEU A 311 19.81 10.25 -22.42
C LEU A 311 18.89 9.04 -22.18
N GLY A 312 19.17 7.91 -22.82
CA GLY A 312 18.38 6.68 -22.69
C GLY A 312 18.29 6.18 -21.24
N ASN A 313 19.42 6.19 -20.52
CA ASN A 313 19.47 5.88 -19.08
C ASN A 313 18.63 6.85 -18.24
N GLY A 314 18.68 8.15 -18.58
CA GLY A 314 17.90 9.19 -17.91
C GLY A 314 16.40 8.98 -18.09
N ILE A 315 15.95 8.71 -19.32
CA ILE A 315 14.55 8.43 -19.65
C ILE A 315 14.10 7.14 -18.94
N ASN A 316 14.88 6.08 -18.97
CA ASN A 316 14.54 4.83 -18.27
C ASN A 316 14.38 5.03 -16.76
N SER A 317 15.30 5.80 -16.16
CA SER A 317 15.23 6.16 -14.74
C SER A 317 13.98 6.98 -14.43
N LEU A 318 13.63 7.91 -15.32
CA LEU A 318 12.40 8.71 -15.23
C LEU A 318 11.15 7.83 -15.35
N LEU A 319 11.05 6.98 -16.37
CA LEU A 319 9.91 6.08 -16.55
C LEU A 319 9.73 5.13 -15.37
N LEU A 320 10.84 4.64 -14.80
CA LEU A 320 10.80 3.84 -13.57
C LEU A 320 10.25 4.65 -12.39
N MET A 321 10.70 5.90 -12.21
CA MET A 321 10.19 6.81 -11.19
C MET A 321 8.70 7.08 -11.38
N LEU A 322 8.24 7.26 -12.62
CA LEU A 322 6.82 7.45 -12.95
C LEU A 322 6.00 6.17 -12.69
N ALA A 323 6.53 5.01 -13.07
CA ALA A 323 5.85 3.73 -12.87
C ALA A 323 5.70 3.39 -11.37
N LEU A 324 6.68 3.77 -10.55
CA LEU A 324 6.70 3.54 -9.09
C LEU A 324 6.10 4.69 -8.27
N ALA A 325 5.64 5.77 -8.90
CA ALA A 325 5.08 6.91 -8.19
C ALA A 325 3.91 6.46 -7.29
N PRO A 326 3.89 6.86 -6.01
CA PRO A 326 2.81 6.50 -5.11
C PRO A 326 1.50 7.19 -5.54
N GLY A 327 0.37 6.53 -5.28
CA GLY A 327 -0.95 6.99 -5.72
C GLY A 327 -1.32 6.47 -7.11
N GLY A 328 -2.47 6.89 -7.61
CA GLY A 328 -3.02 6.46 -8.90
C GLY A 328 -3.78 5.13 -8.86
N GLU A 329 -4.42 4.80 -9.97
CA GLU A 329 -5.24 3.59 -10.15
C GLU A 329 -4.47 2.46 -10.84
N LYS A 330 -3.46 2.79 -11.65
CA LYS A 330 -2.75 1.84 -12.51
C LYS A 330 -1.59 1.19 -11.77
N LYS A 331 -1.40 -0.11 -12.02
CA LYS A 331 -0.22 -0.86 -11.54
C LYS A 331 1.00 -0.63 -12.43
N LEU A 332 2.17 -1.03 -11.95
CA LEU A 332 3.46 -0.89 -12.67
C LEU A 332 3.39 -1.39 -14.12
N LYS A 333 2.85 -2.59 -14.37
CA LYS A 333 2.77 -3.16 -15.73
C LYS A 333 1.86 -2.35 -16.66
N GLU A 334 0.72 -1.90 -16.14
CA GLU A 334 -0.27 -1.10 -16.87
C GLU A 334 0.25 0.31 -17.19
N ARG A 335 1.07 0.88 -16.29
CA ARG A 335 1.77 2.15 -16.54
C ARG A 335 2.78 2.01 -17.66
N TYR A 336 3.63 0.97 -17.65
CA TYR A 336 4.57 0.72 -18.74
C TYR A 336 3.86 0.45 -20.08
N GLU A 337 2.73 -0.27 -20.08
CA GLU A 337 1.91 -0.43 -21.28
C GLU A 337 1.41 0.92 -21.81
N THR A 338 0.94 1.80 -20.91
CA THR A 338 0.50 3.15 -21.30
C THR A 338 1.66 3.97 -21.87
N TYR A 339 2.80 3.98 -21.18
CA TYR A 339 4.00 4.73 -21.60
C TYR A 339 4.55 4.22 -22.94
N PHE A 340 4.52 2.91 -23.16
CA PHE A 340 4.89 2.31 -24.44
C PHE A 340 3.96 2.79 -25.55
N LYS A 341 2.63 2.75 -25.38
CA LYS A 341 1.67 3.22 -26.39
C LYS A 341 1.88 4.70 -26.72
N LEU A 342 2.08 5.54 -25.71
CA LEU A 342 2.41 6.96 -25.90
C LEU A 342 3.72 7.12 -26.70
N GLY A 343 4.74 6.33 -26.40
CA GLY A 343 6.03 6.36 -27.09
C GLY A 343 5.94 5.86 -28.52
N TYR A 344 5.13 4.83 -28.75
CA TYR A 344 4.85 4.28 -30.07
C TYR A 344 4.12 5.30 -30.96
N ASP A 345 3.13 6.01 -30.41
CA ASP A 345 2.43 7.08 -31.14
C ASP A 345 3.35 8.26 -31.48
N VAL A 346 4.28 8.59 -30.60
CA VAL A 346 5.34 9.58 -30.88
C VAL A 346 6.30 9.05 -31.94
N ALA A 347 6.76 7.81 -31.83
CA ALA A 347 7.66 7.18 -32.80
C ALA A 347 7.06 7.14 -34.21
N ALA A 348 5.76 6.89 -34.31
CA ALA A 348 5.00 6.91 -35.56
C ALA A 348 4.67 8.34 -36.06
N GLY A 349 4.99 9.39 -35.29
CA GLY A 349 4.70 10.78 -35.63
C GLY A 349 3.22 11.20 -35.46
N LYS A 350 2.37 10.32 -34.92
CA LYS A 350 0.94 10.58 -34.68
C LYS A 350 0.72 11.57 -33.54
N ASN A 351 1.61 11.54 -32.54
CA ASN A 351 1.58 12.45 -31.41
C ASN A 351 2.85 13.32 -31.42
N ASN A 352 2.67 14.62 -31.65
CA ASN A 352 3.75 15.60 -31.63
C ASN A 352 3.28 16.91 -30.98
N TRP A 353 4.23 17.81 -30.73
CA TRP A 353 3.98 19.10 -30.06
C TRP A 353 3.46 20.20 -30.99
N SER A 354 3.31 19.94 -32.29
CA SER A 354 2.91 20.97 -33.28
C SER A 354 1.54 21.56 -32.97
N LYS A 355 0.57 20.71 -32.61
CA LYS A 355 -0.78 21.15 -32.22
C LYS A 355 -0.75 22.10 -31.02
N SER A 356 0.10 21.82 -30.03
CA SER A 356 0.26 22.68 -28.85
C SER A 356 0.88 24.04 -29.18
N ILE A 357 1.75 24.10 -30.20
CA ILE A 357 2.29 25.36 -30.73
C ILE A 357 1.19 26.16 -31.42
N GLU A 358 0.38 25.53 -32.27
CA GLU A 358 -0.74 26.17 -32.97
C GLU A 358 -1.79 26.74 -32.00
N GLU A 359 -2.08 26.01 -30.93
CA GLU A 359 -3.01 26.44 -29.87
C GLU A 359 -2.39 27.46 -28.91
N GLY A 360 -1.07 27.68 -28.96
CA GLY A 360 -0.34 28.60 -28.10
C GLY A 360 -0.37 28.23 -26.61
N LYS A 361 -0.66 26.96 -26.29
CA LYS A 361 -0.84 26.48 -24.92
C LYS A 361 -0.05 25.20 -24.67
N ALA A 362 0.70 25.19 -23.59
CA ALA A 362 1.43 24.00 -23.16
C ALA A 362 0.44 22.95 -22.61
N PRO A 363 0.58 21.66 -22.94
CA PRO A 363 -0.37 20.62 -22.50
C PRO A 363 -0.52 20.50 -20.98
N HIS A 364 0.56 20.77 -20.23
CA HIS A 364 0.54 20.76 -18.77
C HIS A 364 -0.19 21.96 -18.15
N ALA A 365 -0.39 23.06 -18.90
CA ALA A 365 -1.10 24.24 -18.40
C ALA A 365 -2.59 23.97 -18.16
N GLU A 366 -3.20 23.09 -18.96
CA GLU A 366 -4.62 22.71 -18.82
C GLU A 366 -4.90 21.91 -17.54
N LEU A 367 -3.86 21.34 -16.93
CA LEU A 367 -4.05 20.41 -15.83
C LEU A 367 -4.32 21.10 -14.49
N ASN A 368 -4.13 22.43 -14.38
CA ASN A 368 -4.26 23.19 -13.12
C ASN A 368 -3.74 22.37 -11.93
N LEU A 369 -2.52 21.84 -12.09
CA LEU A 369 -1.97 20.73 -11.29
C LEU A 369 -1.84 21.02 -9.81
N TYR A 370 -1.94 22.30 -9.44
CA TYR A 370 -1.63 22.80 -8.11
C TYR A 370 -2.76 23.60 -7.49
N GLU A 371 -3.94 23.74 -8.12
CA GLU A 371 -5.04 24.55 -7.55
C GLU A 371 -5.42 24.07 -6.14
N ASN A 372 -5.65 22.76 -5.98
CA ASN A 372 -6.01 22.16 -4.69
C ASN A 372 -4.84 22.14 -3.68
N LEU A 373 -3.58 22.09 -4.16
CA LEU A 373 -2.38 22.05 -3.30
C LEU A 373 -1.91 23.45 -2.87
N GLU A 374 -2.20 24.47 -3.68
CA GLU A 374 -2.00 25.88 -3.37
C GLU A 374 -2.99 26.33 -2.28
N GLU A 375 -4.22 25.80 -2.28
CA GLU A 375 -5.20 25.98 -1.22
C GLU A 375 -4.74 25.34 0.11
N GLU A 376 -4.28 24.08 0.11
CA GLU A 376 -3.73 23.43 1.32
C GLU A 376 -2.48 24.16 1.87
N ALA A 377 -1.61 24.65 0.97
CA ALA A 377 -0.44 25.44 1.36
C ALA A 377 -0.80 26.83 1.90
N ALA A 378 -1.97 27.38 1.54
CA ALA A 378 -2.49 28.63 2.09
C ALA A 378 -3.08 28.43 3.50
N VAL A 379 -3.75 27.30 3.76
CA VAL A 379 -4.38 27.00 5.06
C VAL A 379 -3.36 26.76 6.18
N SER A 380 -2.16 26.24 5.88
CA SER A 380 -1.13 25.98 6.91
C SER A 380 -0.47 27.25 7.51
N LYS A 381 -0.88 28.46 7.11
CA LYS A 381 -0.32 29.73 7.61
C LYS A 381 -1.09 30.36 8.77
N ASP A 382 -2.32 29.93 9.06
CA ASP A 382 -3.21 30.67 9.96
C ASP A 382 -3.33 30.11 11.39
N GLU A 383 -2.41 29.25 11.84
CA GLU A 383 -2.24 28.98 13.28
C GLU A 383 -1.08 29.79 13.87
N PRO A 384 -1.34 30.99 14.42
CA PRO A 384 -0.36 31.65 15.28
C PRO A 384 -0.32 30.89 16.61
N THR A 385 0.69 30.05 16.81
CA THR A 385 0.98 29.47 18.12
C THR A 385 1.47 30.58 19.06
N GLN A 386 0.53 31.29 19.69
CA GLN A 386 0.80 32.23 20.78
C GLN A 386 1.07 31.45 22.07
N THR A 387 2.30 31.61 22.60
CA THR A 387 2.70 31.62 24.04
C THR A 387 2.31 30.42 24.92
N GLN A 388 3.17 29.88 25.78
CA GLN A 388 3.82 30.58 26.87
C GLN A 388 5.13 29.87 27.29
N SER A 389 6.22 30.63 27.30
CA SER A 389 7.46 30.28 27.97
C SER A 389 7.36 30.64 29.45
N THR A 390 7.27 29.65 30.32
CA THR A 390 7.62 29.79 31.74
C THR A 390 8.88 28.99 32.01
N SER A 391 10.01 29.68 32.08
CA SER A 391 11.23 29.16 32.69
C SER A 391 11.08 29.14 34.22
N PRO A 392 11.69 28.16 34.88
CA PRO A 392 12.47 28.49 36.06
C PRO A 392 13.93 28.05 35.92
N ASN A 393 14.80 28.97 36.32
CA ASN A 393 16.21 28.78 36.60
C ASN A 393 16.46 27.55 37.47
N GLY A 394 17.46 26.74 37.09
CA GLY A 394 18.02 25.67 37.90
C GLY A 394 19.41 25.33 37.41
N ASN A 395 20.40 26.06 37.92
CA ASN A 395 21.83 25.79 37.74
C ASN A 395 22.18 24.41 38.33
N ALA A 396 22.71 23.50 37.51
CA ALA A 396 23.52 22.38 37.97
C ALA A 396 24.52 21.99 36.89
N GLN A 397 25.79 22.32 37.13
CA GLN A 397 26.94 21.77 36.41
C GLN A 397 27.03 20.26 36.69
N SER A 398 27.11 19.43 35.64
CA SER A 398 27.86 18.18 35.73
C SER A 398 28.30 17.67 34.35
N SER A 399 29.60 17.54 34.19
CA SER A 399 30.41 16.77 33.23
C SER A 399 29.71 15.93 32.16
N ALA A 400 30.04 16.21 30.89
CA ALA A 400 29.82 15.32 29.76
C ALA A 400 30.82 14.14 29.76
N PRO A 401 30.38 12.89 29.48
CA PRO A 401 31.26 11.86 28.97
C PRO A 401 31.19 11.78 27.43
N ALA A 402 32.35 11.53 26.84
CA ALA A 402 32.62 11.49 25.41
C ALA A 402 31.76 10.45 24.66
N LYS A 403 31.30 10.83 23.46
CA LYS A 403 30.64 9.93 22.49
C LYS A 403 31.66 8.94 21.90
N PRO A 404 31.36 7.64 21.79
CA PRO A 404 32.20 6.74 21.01
C PRO A 404 31.89 6.90 19.51
N ILE A 405 32.96 7.11 18.74
CA ILE A 405 32.98 7.10 17.28
C ILE A 405 32.82 5.63 16.83
N ILE A 406 31.68 5.28 16.25
CA ILE A 406 31.50 3.98 15.59
C ILE A 406 31.77 4.16 14.11
N ASN A 407 32.99 3.79 13.69
CA ASN A 407 33.35 3.59 12.29
C ASN A 407 32.62 2.35 11.75
N ARG A 408 31.69 2.54 10.82
CA ARG A 408 31.09 1.45 10.03
C ARG A 408 31.80 1.34 8.68
N PHE A 409 32.89 0.58 8.66
CA PHE A 409 33.37 -0.11 7.47
C PHE A 409 33.92 -1.46 7.93
N LYS A 410 33.16 -2.53 7.65
CA LYS A 410 33.62 -3.87 7.27
C LYS A 410 32.45 -4.59 6.61
#